data_AF-A0A1S8ZRR8-F1
#
_entry.id   AF-A0A1S8ZRR8-F1
#
_cell.length_a   1.000
_cell.length_b   1.000
_cell.length_c   1.000
_cell.angle_alpha   90.00
_cell.angle_beta   90.00
_cell.angle_gamma   90.00
#
_symmetry.space_group_name_H-M   'P 1'
#
loop_
_entity.id
_entity.type
_entity.pdbx_description
1 polymer ?
#
loop_
_entity_poly.entity_id
_entity_poly.type
_entity_poly.pdbx_seq_one_letter_code
_entity_poly.pdbx_strand_id
1 'polypeptide(L)'
;MHKYICSFIFLLIITSLNAQRYSATLSNYEAYKAFRGKPLSDKFSNIESVKIVYDLKKQKMYYFDSTLIPLHYDFVTNYLNDGQDLEIFNNENYSDTDKNRNYLLGNLNHIKGTDKWIFELAASDHMPIALIERFYHLIVQSTFIGSNLKFYLNNPEKMEWFQQNKFKIPCVKSDFIFNEIKYQEVVSGSNVGILKQYKLKDLETTKPNSDEIIIVDGTPDILPNVRGIIVNELQTPLSHLVLLGKNRKIPIMAYTNALKDNNLKSLLGKKVELKIEIDTFYVKETNKKIIQKANTKKKKLIIDTTVTSIVDLSKIPKNGINYIGLKAQNLAYLIAISKNIQFKTPENAHAIPFYFYIKHVQSKSISSLINELLANTHKDSAVWVKQQLKKIRDAIKKEPINPQLIAKLDETFKNASFKNFRFRSSTNAEDLDDFNGAGLYDSKTGIVGDSVKTFEKAIKQVWASVWNEGSYGERELFGIDQRNIAMGVLVHRSFPDELANGVIITKNMFRKNFPGITVNIQKGENSVVKPEKGEVCEQFVAYHFNMGTDDDDFDIDYTSNSNLNNNEPLLSRKEMSRLFLVSQKIEAKMYRYWRKNRYHPVDIEFKIVGENRDLYIKQVRPFNE
;
A
#
# COMPACT_ATOMS: atom_id res chain seq x y z
N MET A 1 -25.11 -2.25 71.72
CA MET A 1 -25.17 -3.11 70.51
C MET A 1 -25.52 -2.30 69.26
N HIS A 2 -24.77 -1.25 68.92
CA HIS A 2 -25.03 -0.42 67.72
C HIS A 2 -23.76 0.15 67.06
N LYS A 3 -22.58 -0.43 67.36
CA LYS A 3 -21.29 -0.02 66.76
C LYS A 3 -20.54 -1.14 66.02
N TYR A 4 -21.12 -2.34 65.91
CA TYR A 4 -20.51 -3.48 65.20
C TYR A 4 -21.23 -3.87 63.90
N ILE A 5 -22.35 -3.21 63.54
CA ILE A 5 -23.11 -3.55 62.34
C ILE A 5 -22.65 -2.74 61.11
N CYS A 6 -22.10 -1.53 61.31
CA CYS A 6 -21.60 -0.71 60.18
C CYS A 6 -20.22 -1.16 59.64
N SER A 7 -19.43 -1.91 60.42
CA SER A 7 -18.14 -2.45 59.95
C SER A 7 -18.29 -3.69 59.07
N PHE A 8 -19.43 -4.39 59.15
CA PHE A 8 -19.69 -5.61 58.36
C PHE A 8 -20.27 -5.31 56.98
N ILE A 9 -20.95 -4.17 56.82
CA ILE A 9 -21.50 -3.73 55.52
C ILE A 9 -20.42 -3.02 54.68
N PHE A 10 -19.41 -2.41 55.30
CA PHE A 10 -18.28 -1.80 54.58
C PHE A 10 -17.20 -2.81 54.16
N LEU A 11 -17.15 -4.01 54.77
CA LEU A 11 -16.25 -5.09 54.36
C LEU A 11 -16.79 -5.93 53.18
N LEU A 12 -18.08 -5.80 52.84
CA LEU A 12 -18.73 -6.52 51.74
C LEU A 12 -18.77 -5.73 50.41
N ILE A 13 -18.26 -4.50 50.38
CA ILE A 13 -18.17 -3.66 49.17
C ILE A 13 -16.70 -3.48 48.70
N ILE A 14 -15.76 -4.23 49.30
CA ILE A 14 -14.38 -4.39 48.81
C ILE A 14 -14.12 -5.84 48.38
N THR A 15 -15.15 -6.56 47.93
CA THR A 15 -14.91 -7.52 46.86
C THR A 15 -14.56 -6.67 45.64
N SER A 16 -13.26 -6.48 45.42
CA SER A 16 -12.77 -6.12 44.10
C SER A 16 -13.52 -7.01 43.12
N LEU A 17 -14.30 -6.40 42.23
CA LEU A 17 -14.69 -7.02 40.98
C LEU A 17 -13.39 -7.31 40.25
N ASN A 18 -12.69 -8.38 40.63
CA ASN A 18 -11.71 -9.03 39.79
C ASN A 18 -12.54 -9.62 38.66
N ALA A 19 -12.80 -8.79 37.64
CA ALA A 19 -13.40 -9.23 36.41
C ALA A 19 -12.62 -10.47 35.96
N GLN A 20 -13.32 -11.59 35.78
CA GLN A 20 -12.73 -12.84 35.37
C GLN A 20 -11.92 -12.58 34.09
N ARG A 21 -10.59 -12.76 34.16
CA ARG A 21 -9.68 -12.40 33.06
C ARG A 21 -9.56 -13.47 31.99
N TYR A 22 -10.05 -14.68 32.27
CA TYR A 22 -10.11 -15.78 31.33
C TYR A 22 -11.21 -16.78 31.68
N SER A 23 -11.68 -17.53 30.68
CA SER A 23 -12.65 -18.62 30.81
C SER A 23 -12.14 -19.88 30.13
N ALA A 24 -12.63 -21.05 30.56
CA ALA A 24 -12.36 -22.32 29.88
C ALA A 24 -13.32 -22.60 28.71
N THR A 25 -14.44 -21.90 28.65
CA THR A 25 -15.45 -22.05 27.59
C THR A 25 -16.07 -20.70 27.21
N LEU A 26 -16.63 -20.62 26.00
CA LEU A 26 -17.44 -19.51 25.53
C LEU A 26 -18.84 -20.02 25.19
N SER A 27 -19.78 -19.90 26.13
CA SER A 27 -21.12 -20.47 26.00
C SER A 27 -22.06 -19.72 25.05
N ASN A 28 -21.75 -18.46 24.73
CA ASN A 28 -22.52 -17.62 23.81
C ASN A 28 -21.70 -16.41 23.33
N TYR A 29 -22.30 -15.59 22.46
CA TYR A 29 -21.66 -14.39 21.92
C TYR A 29 -21.36 -13.32 22.99
N GLU A 30 -22.16 -13.18 24.05
CA GLU A 30 -21.87 -12.25 25.15
C GLU A 30 -20.58 -12.63 25.89
N ALA A 31 -20.36 -13.93 26.12
CA ALA A 31 -19.12 -14.44 26.70
C ALA A 31 -17.91 -14.12 25.80
N TYR A 32 -18.04 -14.30 24.48
CA TYR A 32 -17.00 -13.89 23.53
C TYR A 32 -16.73 -12.38 23.59
N LYS A 33 -17.78 -11.55 23.60
CA LYS A 33 -17.68 -10.09 23.68
C LYS A 33 -17.00 -9.59 24.95
N ALA A 34 -17.08 -10.35 26.05
CA ALA A 34 -16.42 -10.00 27.30
C ALA A 34 -14.88 -10.14 27.21
N PHE A 35 -14.38 -11.04 26.36
CA PHE A 35 -12.95 -11.31 26.22
C PHE A 35 -12.35 -10.75 24.93
N ARG A 36 -13.16 -10.28 23.98
CA ARG A 36 -12.67 -9.79 22.69
C ARG A 36 -11.73 -8.60 22.86
N GLY A 37 -10.82 -8.46 21.92
CA GLY A 37 -9.97 -7.31 21.72
C GLY A 37 -9.63 -7.17 20.24
N LYS A 38 -8.46 -6.59 19.98
CA LYS A 38 -7.96 -6.43 18.62
C LYS A 38 -7.41 -7.74 18.05
N PRO A 39 -7.55 -7.98 16.73
CA PRO A 39 -6.86 -9.07 16.05
C PRO A 39 -5.34 -8.93 16.12
N LEU A 40 -4.62 -9.97 15.69
CA LEU A 40 -3.16 -10.03 15.69
C LEU A 40 -2.51 -8.92 14.84
N SER A 41 -3.17 -8.53 13.75
CA SER A 41 -2.75 -7.46 12.84
C SER A 41 -3.96 -6.68 12.32
N ASP A 42 -3.71 -5.43 11.91
CA ASP A 42 -4.73 -4.54 11.34
C ASP A 42 -4.93 -4.79 9.83
N LYS A 43 -4.56 -5.98 9.32
CA LYS A 43 -4.65 -6.33 7.88
C LYS A 43 -6.09 -6.45 7.37
N PHE A 44 -7.01 -6.73 8.28
CA PHE A 44 -8.44 -6.77 8.01
C PHE A 44 -9.16 -5.81 8.94
N SER A 45 -9.92 -4.91 8.35
CA SER A 45 -10.87 -4.09 9.09
C SER A 45 -12.08 -4.92 9.51
N ASN A 46 -12.84 -4.39 10.48
CA ASN A 46 -14.10 -4.98 10.92
C ASN A 46 -13.99 -6.38 11.58
N ILE A 47 -12.79 -6.77 12.04
CA ILE A 47 -12.56 -8.00 12.80
C ILE A 47 -12.44 -7.70 14.29
N GLU A 48 -13.09 -8.53 15.11
CA GLU A 48 -12.83 -8.65 16.55
C GLU A 48 -12.19 -10.02 16.83
N SER A 49 -11.39 -10.13 17.89
CA SER A 49 -10.63 -11.36 18.17
C SER A 49 -10.57 -11.69 19.66
N VAL A 50 -10.69 -12.97 19.99
CA VAL A 50 -10.36 -13.53 21.31
C VAL A 50 -9.14 -14.42 21.17
N LYS A 51 -8.11 -14.16 21.99
CA LYS A 51 -6.91 -14.99 22.06
C LYS A 51 -7.13 -16.22 22.91
N ILE A 52 -6.48 -17.29 22.50
CA ILE A 52 -6.70 -18.64 23.01
C ILE A 52 -5.35 -19.28 23.35
N VAL A 53 -5.26 -19.90 24.53
CA VAL A 53 -4.11 -20.73 24.97
C VAL A 53 -4.63 -22.07 25.46
N TYR A 54 -4.18 -23.18 24.85
CA TYR A 54 -4.41 -24.53 25.38
C TYR A 54 -3.13 -25.03 26.06
N ASP A 55 -3.22 -25.32 27.36
CA ASP A 55 -2.14 -25.89 28.15
C ASP A 55 -2.10 -27.41 27.94
N LEU A 56 -1.03 -27.89 27.28
CA LEU A 56 -0.88 -29.30 26.92
C LEU A 56 -0.68 -30.20 28.15
N LYS A 57 -0.01 -29.69 29.19
CA LYS A 57 0.30 -30.42 30.43
C LYS A 57 -0.94 -30.58 31.30
N LYS A 58 -1.69 -29.49 31.49
CA LYS A 58 -2.91 -29.47 32.31
C LYS A 58 -4.16 -29.87 31.53
N GLN A 59 -4.05 -30.04 30.22
CA GLN A 59 -5.16 -30.32 29.31
C GLN A 59 -6.32 -29.33 29.47
N LYS A 60 -5.98 -28.04 29.59
CA LYS A 60 -6.95 -26.99 29.95
C LYS A 60 -6.99 -25.87 28.92
N MET A 61 -8.22 -25.48 28.59
CA MET A 61 -8.49 -24.41 27.64
C MET A 61 -8.56 -23.05 28.34
N TYR A 62 -8.03 -22.00 27.72
CA TYR A 62 -8.13 -20.62 28.19
C TYR A 62 -8.47 -19.67 27.04
N TYR A 63 -9.59 -18.95 27.19
CA TYR A 63 -10.01 -17.78 26.41
C TYR A 63 -9.84 -16.57 27.30
N PHE A 64 -9.09 -15.55 26.88
CA PHE A 64 -8.71 -14.47 27.79
C PHE A 64 -8.95 -13.07 27.22
N ASP A 65 -9.04 -12.09 28.13
CA ASP A 65 -9.29 -10.70 27.84
C ASP A 65 -8.19 -10.13 26.94
N SER A 66 -8.49 -10.08 25.65
CA SER A 66 -7.57 -9.71 24.59
C SER A 66 -7.43 -8.21 24.43
N THR A 67 -8.24 -7.43 25.15
CA THR A 67 -8.08 -5.97 25.25
C THR A 67 -7.01 -5.64 26.28
N LEU A 68 -6.98 -6.34 27.41
CA LEU A 68 -6.01 -6.10 28.48
C LEU A 68 -4.71 -6.89 28.33
N ILE A 69 -4.77 -8.08 27.73
CA ILE A 69 -3.65 -8.99 27.60
C ILE A 69 -3.37 -9.19 26.10
N PRO A 70 -2.49 -8.36 25.51
CA PRO A 70 -2.33 -8.31 24.07
C PRO A 70 -1.55 -9.50 23.49
N LEU A 71 -0.70 -10.17 24.28
CA LEU A 71 0.17 -11.25 23.82
C LEU A 71 -0.09 -12.56 24.59
N HIS A 72 0.04 -13.70 23.90
CA HIS A 72 -0.05 -15.02 24.53
C HIS A 72 1.04 -15.22 25.59
N TYR A 73 2.24 -14.71 25.35
CA TYR A 73 3.34 -14.73 26.31
C TYR A 73 2.94 -14.05 27.64
N ASP A 74 2.40 -12.83 27.56
CA ASP A 74 1.96 -12.09 28.75
C ASP A 74 0.87 -12.84 29.53
N PHE A 75 -0.02 -13.57 28.84
CA PHE A 75 -1.02 -14.41 29.50
C PHE A 75 -0.35 -15.56 30.26
N VAL A 76 0.51 -16.32 29.58
CA VAL A 76 1.18 -17.50 30.14
C VAL A 76 2.04 -17.09 31.35
N THR A 77 2.84 -16.05 31.22
CA THR A 77 3.72 -15.57 32.30
C THR A 77 2.93 -15.04 33.49
N ASN A 78 1.96 -14.16 33.26
CA ASN A 78 1.31 -13.44 34.36
C ASN A 78 0.10 -14.18 34.98
N TYR A 79 -0.50 -15.13 34.26
CA TYR A 79 -1.73 -15.81 34.71
C TYR A 79 -1.59 -17.32 34.85
N LEU A 80 -0.67 -17.96 34.12
CA LEU A 80 -0.35 -19.38 34.32
C LEU A 80 0.90 -19.60 35.19
N ASN A 81 1.57 -18.51 35.59
CA ASN A 81 2.80 -18.47 36.40
C ASN A 81 3.96 -19.23 35.75
N ASP A 82 4.08 -19.12 34.43
CA ASP A 82 5.17 -19.73 33.66
C ASP A 82 6.13 -18.63 33.16
N GLY A 83 7.15 -18.36 33.97
CA GLY A 83 8.13 -17.28 33.78
C GLY A 83 9.28 -17.62 32.83
N GLN A 84 9.01 -18.42 31.80
CA GLN A 84 9.99 -18.71 30.76
C GLN A 84 10.42 -17.43 30.03
N ASP A 85 11.66 -17.37 29.57
CA ASP A 85 12.14 -16.27 28.72
C ASP A 85 11.35 -16.18 27.40
N LEU A 86 11.14 -14.96 26.88
CA LEU A 86 10.32 -14.72 25.68
C LEU A 86 10.87 -15.43 24.43
N GLU A 87 12.19 -15.43 24.24
CA GLU A 87 12.80 -16.07 23.07
C GLU A 87 12.61 -17.58 23.14
N ILE A 88 12.82 -18.17 24.31
CA ILE A 88 12.61 -19.60 24.54
C ILE A 88 11.13 -19.95 24.38
N PHE A 89 10.22 -19.16 24.96
CA PHE A 89 8.77 -19.34 24.81
C PHE A 89 8.37 -19.34 23.34
N ASN A 90 8.87 -18.38 22.55
CA ASN A 90 8.57 -18.28 21.13
C ASN A 90 9.12 -19.49 20.36
N ASN A 91 10.40 -19.83 20.58
CA ASN A 91 11.06 -20.96 19.93
C ASN A 91 10.38 -22.29 20.22
N GLU A 92 9.84 -22.49 21.43
CA GLU A 92 9.13 -23.72 21.78
C GLU A 92 7.70 -23.74 21.25
N ASN A 93 6.93 -22.67 21.50
CA ASN A 93 5.47 -22.67 21.33
C ASN A 93 5.00 -22.21 19.95
N TYR A 94 5.89 -21.79 19.05
CA TYR A 94 5.60 -21.51 17.63
C TYR A 94 6.36 -22.46 16.66
N SER A 95 7.05 -23.49 17.18
CA SER A 95 7.87 -24.44 16.41
C SER A 95 7.12 -25.45 15.54
N ASP A 96 7.80 -26.10 14.61
CA ASP A 96 7.27 -27.18 13.78
C ASP A 96 7.22 -28.57 14.48
N THR A 97 7.38 -28.62 15.81
CA THR A 97 7.42 -29.88 16.57
C THR A 97 6.48 -29.85 17.77
N ASP A 98 6.00 -31.03 18.19
CA ASP A 98 5.23 -31.22 19.41
C ASP A 98 6.11 -31.36 20.67
N LYS A 99 7.36 -31.82 20.52
CA LYS A 99 8.23 -32.27 21.62
C LYS A 99 8.43 -31.24 22.73
N ASN A 100 8.58 -29.97 22.34
CA ASN A 100 8.89 -28.89 23.28
C ASN A 100 7.71 -27.93 23.50
N ARG A 101 6.57 -28.14 22.82
CA ARG A 101 5.40 -27.28 22.97
C ARG A 101 4.76 -27.51 24.33
N ASN A 102 4.70 -26.46 25.13
CA ASN A 102 3.92 -26.43 26.37
C ASN A 102 2.49 -25.96 26.11
N TYR A 103 2.30 -25.14 25.07
CA TYR A 103 1.04 -24.48 24.76
C TYR A 103 0.69 -24.57 23.26
N LEU A 104 -0.61 -24.64 22.97
CA LEU A 104 -1.15 -24.35 21.64
C LEU A 104 -1.75 -22.94 21.67
N LEU A 105 -1.29 -22.08 20.77
CA LEU A 105 -1.56 -20.64 20.77
C LEU A 105 -2.42 -20.27 19.57
N GLY A 106 -3.48 -19.49 19.76
CA GLY A 106 -4.44 -19.23 18.69
C GLY A 106 -5.26 -17.96 18.87
N ASN A 107 -5.97 -17.59 17.82
CA ASN A 107 -6.88 -16.46 17.79
C ASN A 107 -8.23 -16.90 17.20
N LEU A 108 -9.32 -16.48 17.84
CA LEU A 108 -10.68 -16.69 17.39
C LEU A 108 -11.26 -15.38 16.90
N ASN A 109 -11.22 -15.22 15.59
CA ASN A 109 -11.65 -14.02 14.90
C ASN A 109 -13.12 -14.13 14.49
N HIS A 110 -13.81 -13.00 14.58
CA HIS A 110 -15.18 -12.84 14.12
C HIS A 110 -15.29 -11.62 13.21
N ILE A 111 -15.91 -11.80 12.06
CA ILE A 111 -16.19 -10.70 11.14
C ILE A 111 -17.49 -10.02 11.62
N LYS A 112 -17.36 -8.80 12.16
CA LYS A 112 -18.48 -8.08 12.79
C LYS A 112 -19.68 -7.95 11.84
N GLY A 113 -20.86 -8.32 12.32
CA GLY A 113 -22.11 -8.24 11.56
C GLY A 113 -22.34 -9.38 10.57
N THR A 114 -21.60 -10.48 10.71
CA THR A 114 -21.79 -11.73 9.95
C THR A 114 -21.88 -12.91 10.92
N ASP A 115 -22.06 -14.12 10.40
CA ASP A 115 -21.97 -15.39 11.13
C ASP A 115 -20.64 -16.12 10.86
N LYS A 116 -19.64 -15.41 10.30
CA LYS A 116 -18.35 -16.00 9.92
C LYS A 116 -17.33 -15.97 11.06
N TRP A 117 -16.87 -17.16 11.44
CA TRP A 117 -15.93 -17.40 12.54
C TRP A 117 -14.67 -18.09 12.06
N ILE A 118 -13.53 -17.62 12.55
CA ILE A 118 -12.24 -18.01 12.01
C ILE A 118 -11.26 -18.33 13.14
N PHE A 119 -10.70 -19.53 13.09
CA PHE A 119 -9.53 -19.89 13.88
C PHE A 119 -8.26 -19.55 13.08
N GLU A 120 -7.45 -18.65 13.63
CA GLU A 120 -6.21 -18.18 13.04
C GLU A 120 -5.03 -18.40 14.01
N LEU A 121 -3.96 -19.01 13.49
CA LEU A 121 -2.65 -19.01 14.14
C LEU A 121 -1.84 -17.77 13.72
N ALA A 122 -0.81 -17.40 14.47
CA ALA A 122 0.18 -16.47 13.92
C ALA A 122 0.76 -17.04 12.61
N ALA A 123 1.09 -16.18 11.64
CA ALA A 123 1.69 -16.65 10.38
C ALA A 123 3.05 -17.33 10.60
N SER A 124 3.73 -16.95 11.68
CA SER A 124 4.98 -17.52 12.20
C SER A 124 4.80 -18.74 13.11
N ASP A 125 3.57 -19.21 13.29
CA ASP A 125 3.32 -20.46 14.00
C ASP A 125 3.36 -21.63 13.00
N HIS A 126 4.40 -22.46 13.13
CA HIS A 126 4.62 -23.65 12.31
C HIS A 126 3.98 -24.92 12.89
N MET A 127 2.98 -24.77 13.76
CA MET A 127 2.29 -25.88 14.43
C MET A 127 1.99 -27.07 13.48
N PRO A 128 2.38 -28.30 13.84
CA PRO A 128 2.06 -29.50 13.06
C PRO A 128 0.55 -29.68 12.83
N ILE A 129 0.17 -30.17 11.65
CA ILE A 129 -1.23 -30.39 11.25
C ILE A 129 -2.03 -31.15 12.31
N ALA A 130 -1.46 -32.22 12.89
CA ALA A 130 -2.14 -33.01 13.92
C ALA A 130 -2.49 -32.18 15.18
N LEU A 131 -1.62 -31.23 15.57
CA LEU A 131 -1.89 -30.31 16.68
C LEU A 131 -2.89 -29.22 16.28
N ILE A 132 -2.83 -28.71 15.05
CA ILE A 132 -3.82 -27.76 14.52
C ILE A 132 -5.21 -28.38 14.57
N GLU A 133 -5.36 -29.60 14.05
CA GLU A 133 -6.65 -30.32 14.05
C GLU A 133 -7.13 -30.59 15.47
N ARG A 134 -6.25 -31.06 16.36
CA ARG A 134 -6.61 -31.25 17.77
C ARG A 134 -7.11 -29.95 18.40
N PHE A 135 -6.40 -28.84 18.18
CA PHE A 135 -6.76 -27.55 18.74
C PHE A 135 -8.09 -27.03 18.18
N TYR A 136 -8.30 -27.16 16.87
CA TYR A 136 -9.56 -26.82 16.21
C TYR A 136 -10.74 -27.56 16.86
N HIS A 137 -10.64 -28.88 17.07
CA HIS A 137 -11.71 -29.66 17.69
C HIS A 137 -11.95 -29.27 19.15
N LEU A 138 -10.90 -28.96 19.92
CA LEU A 138 -11.03 -28.44 21.29
C LEU A 138 -11.79 -27.11 21.32
N ILE A 139 -11.55 -26.22 20.35
CA ILE A 139 -12.29 -24.95 20.22
C ILE A 139 -13.75 -25.21 19.86
N VAL A 140 -14.03 -26.10 18.91
CA VAL A 140 -15.41 -26.48 18.53
C VAL A 140 -16.19 -27.02 19.73
N GLN A 141 -15.55 -27.83 20.59
CA GLN A 141 -16.19 -28.41 21.78
C GLN A 141 -16.39 -27.41 22.93
N SER A 142 -15.58 -26.36 23.01
CA SER A 142 -15.58 -25.42 24.14
C SER A 142 -16.20 -24.05 23.80
N THR A 143 -16.77 -23.89 22.61
CA THR A 143 -17.41 -22.64 22.17
C THR A 143 -18.79 -22.86 21.56
N PHE A 144 -19.64 -21.84 21.61
CA PHE A 144 -20.96 -21.81 20.97
C PHE A 144 -20.92 -21.81 19.43
N ILE A 145 -19.74 -21.65 18.83
CA ILE A 145 -19.55 -21.45 17.39
C ILE A 145 -19.79 -22.75 16.61
N GLY A 146 -19.38 -23.89 17.19
CA GLY A 146 -19.60 -25.20 16.60
C GLY A 146 -19.05 -25.33 15.18
N SER A 147 -19.86 -25.90 14.28
CA SER A 147 -19.51 -26.20 12.88
C SER A 147 -19.27 -24.97 11.99
N ASN A 148 -19.63 -23.78 12.47
CA ASN A 148 -19.43 -22.53 11.73
C ASN A 148 -17.97 -22.06 11.75
N LEU A 149 -17.15 -22.60 12.65
CA LEU A 149 -15.72 -22.30 12.69
C LEU A 149 -15.04 -22.77 11.40
N LYS A 150 -14.07 -21.99 10.92
CA LYS A 150 -13.19 -22.34 9.80
C LYS A 150 -11.75 -22.07 10.18
N PHE A 151 -10.81 -22.89 9.70
CA PHE A 151 -9.38 -22.65 9.89
C PHE A 151 -8.81 -21.79 8.77
N TYR A 152 -8.14 -20.68 9.10
CA TYR A 152 -7.60 -19.75 8.09
C TYR A 152 -6.18 -20.12 7.65
N LEU A 153 -6.02 -20.29 6.34
CA LEU A 153 -4.76 -20.58 5.67
C LEU A 153 -3.98 -19.28 5.40
N ASN A 154 -3.35 -18.73 6.44
CA ASN A 154 -2.75 -17.40 6.40
C ASN A 154 -1.31 -17.33 5.85
N ASN A 155 -0.67 -18.46 5.55
CA ASN A 155 0.70 -18.51 5.05
C ASN A 155 0.86 -19.54 3.89
N PRO A 156 1.97 -19.50 3.12
CA PRO A 156 2.19 -20.39 1.97
C PRO A 156 2.23 -21.88 2.33
N GLU A 157 2.81 -22.22 3.48
CA GLU A 157 2.95 -23.61 3.94
C GLU A 157 1.58 -24.27 4.18
N LYS A 158 0.68 -23.58 4.90
CA LYS A 158 -0.69 -24.05 5.15
C LYS A 158 -1.48 -24.17 3.84
N MET A 159 -1.26 -23.25 2.90
CA MET A 159 -1.86 -23.32 1.57
C MET A 159 -1.40 -24.55 0.79
N GLU A 160 -0.10 -24.87 0.84
CA GLU A 160 0.44 -26.08 0.20
C GLU A 160 -0.13 -27.36 0.84
N TRP A 161 -0.18 -27.43 2.17
CA TRP A 161 -0.79 -28.58 2.86
C TRP A 161 -2.26 -28.78 2.50
N PHE A 162 -3.00 -27.68 2.31
CA PHE A 162 -4.38 -27.72 1.86
C PHE A 162 -4.50 -28.26 0.43
N GLN A 163 -3.67 -27.80 -0.50
CA GLN A 163 -3.63 -28.33 -1.88
C GLN A 163 -3.28 -29.83 -1.92
N GLN A 164 -2.45 -30.29 -0.98
CA GLN A 164 -2.09 -31.70 -0.81
C GLN A 164 -3.17 -32.52 -0.08
N ASN A 165 -4.34 -31.93 0.23
CA ASN A 165 -5.45 -32.56 0.96
C ASN A 165 -5.03 -33.12 2.34
N LYS A 166 -4.09 -32.47 3.02
CA LYS A 166 -3.59 -32.95 4.33
C LYS A 166 -4.52 -32.58 5.50
N PHE A 167 -5.34 -31.55 5.38
CA PHE A 167 -6.27 -31.12 6.43
C PHE A 167 -7.58 -31.92 6.39
N LYS A 168 -8.07 -32.31 7.56
CA LYS A 168 -9.36 -32.97 7.81
C LYS A 168 -10.37 -32.03 8.49
N ILE A 169 -10.02 -30.76 8.63
CA ILE A 169 -10.87 -29.69 9.19
C ILE A 169 -11.27 -28.72 8.07
N PRO A 170 -12.37 -27.97 8.21
CA PRO A 170 -12.78 -27.03 7.19
C PRO A 170 -11.84 -25.82 7.16
N CYS A 171 -11.16 -25.64 6.03
CA CYS A 171 -10.22 -24.54 5.81
C CYS A 171 -10.81 -23.46 4.90
N VAL A 172 -10.35 -22.23 5.09
CA VAL A 172 -10.69 -21.06 4.26
C VAL A 172 -9.44 -20.26 3.91
N LYS A 173 -9.50 -19.58 2.76
CA LYS A 173 -8.48 -18.64 2.30
C LYS A 173 -8.91 -17.20 2.59
N SER A 174 -8.09 -16.24 2.15
CA SER A 174 -8.27 -14.81 2.44
C SER A 174 -9.56 -14.23 1.85
N ASP A 175 -10.06 -14.77 0.73
CA ASP A 175 -11.30 -14.36 0.08
C ASP A 175 -12.54 -14.54 0.97
N PHE A 176 -12.54 -15.54 1.86
CA PHE A 176 -13.63 -15.75 2.83
C PHE A 176 -13.82 -14.54 3.76
N ILE A 177 -12.72 -13.85 4.08
CA ILE A 177 -12.66 -12.64 4.91
C ILE A 177 -12.87 -11.40 4.04
N PHE A 178 -12.07 -11.28 2.99
CA PHE A 178 -11.99 -10.08 2.14
C PHE A 178 -13.35 -9.73 1.53
N ASN A 179 -14.14 -10.72 1.13
CA ASN A 179 -15.46 -10.52 0.55
C ASN A 179 -16.50 -9.92 1.51
N GLU A 180 -16.25 -9.92 2.83
CA GLU A 180 -17.13 -9.30 3.82
C GLU A 180 -16.69 -7.89 4.25
N ILE A 181 -15.54 -7.41 3.77
CA ILE A 181 -15.01 -6.12 4.17
C ILE A 181 -15.92 -5.01 3.62
N LYS A 182 -16.58 -4.30 4.52
CA LYS A 182 -17.47 -3.17 4.17
C LYS A 182 -16.80 -1.82 4.32
N TYR A 183 -15.80 -1.73 5.19
CA TYR A 183 -15.10 -0.49 5.53
C TYR A 183 -13.61 -0.73 5.44
N GLN A 184 -12.84 0.23 4.97
CA GLN A 184 -11.38 0.21 5.01
C GLN A 184 -10.85 1.62 5.23
N GLU A 185 -9.95 1.77 6.20
CA GLU A 185 -9.16 2.96 6.35
C GLU A 185 -8.16 3.07 5.20
N VAL A 186 -8.22 4.18 4.46
CA VAL A 186 -7.30 4.45 3.34
C VAL A 186 -6.28 5.51 3.76
N VAL A 187 -6.79 6.62 4.31
CA VAL A 187 -6.01 7.66 4.99
C VAL A 187 -6.80 8.10 6.22
N SER A 188 -6.30 7.75 7.40
CA SER A 188 -6.86 8.19 8.67
C SER A 188 -6.79 9.70 8.85
N GLY A 189 -7.66 10.24 9.70
CA GLY A 189 -7.68 11.66 10.01
C GLY A 189 -9.08 12.19 10.31
N SER A 190 -9.15 13.47 10.63
CA SER A 190 -10.41 14.15 10.93
C SER A 190 -10.49 15.47 10.18
N ASN A 191 -11.64 15.75 9.57
CA ASN A 191 -11.85 17.02 8.88
C ASN A 191 -13.31 17.47 8.92
N VAL A 192 -13.53 18.75 8.68
CA VAL A 192 -14.86 19.37 8.58
C VAL A 192 -15.08 19.86 7.16
N GLY A 193 -16.25 19.60 6.59
CA GLY A 193 -16.63 20.03 5.24
C GLY A 193 -18.12 19.83 4.96
N ILE A 194 -18.57 20.27 3.77
CA ILE A 194 -19.94 20.06 3.29
C ILE A 194 -20.05 18.69 2.63
N LEU A 195 -20.91 17.80 3.13
CA LEU A 195 -21.05 16.46 2.56
C LEU A 195 -21.82 16.52 1.23
N LYS A 196 -21.19 16.06 0.14
CA LYS A 196 -21.85 15.95 -1.17
C LYS A 196 -21.59 14.60 -1.81
N GLN A 197 -22.48 14.20 -2.71
CA GLN A 197 -22.34 12.99 -3.50
C GLN A 197 -22.13 13.35 -4.96
N TYR A 198 -21.18 12.67 -5.61
CA TYR A 198 -20.88 12.80 -7.03
C TYR A 198 -20.84 11.42 -7.66
N LYS A 199 -21.21 11.32 -8.95
CA LYS A 199 -20.81 10.17 -9.74
C LYS A 199 -19.40 10.40 -10.25
N LEU A 200 -18.60 9.35 -10.36
CA LEU A 200 -17.22 9.38 -10.82
C LEU A 200 -17.10 10.06 -12.19
N LYS A 201 -18.01 9.74 -13.11
CA LYS A 201 -18.10 10.37 -14.44
C LYS A 201 -18.35 11.88 -14.39
N ASP A 202 -19.06 12.36 -13.38
CA ASP A 202 -19.43 13.78 -13.27
C ASP A 202 -18.22 14.62 -12.85
N LEU A 203 -17.23 14.01 -12.18
CA LEU A 203 -15.97 14.68 -11.79
C LEU A 203 -15.11 15.11 -12.99
N GLU A 204 -15.38 14.58 -14.19
CA GLU A 204 -14.68 15.01 -15.41
C GLU A 204 -15.09 16.41 -15.90
N THR A 205 -16.27 16.87 -15.49
CA THR A 205 -16.87 18.15 -15.94
C THR A 205 -17.19 19.07 -14.77
N THR A 206 -17.47 18.51 -13.59
CA THR A 206 -17.84 19.22 -12.38
C THR A 206 -16.70 19.12 -11.37
N LYS A 207 -16.16 20.26 -10.94
CA LYS A 207 -15.12 20.30 -9.93
C LYS A 207 -15.76 20.47 -8.55
N PRO A 208 -15.59 19.50 -7.62
CA PRO A 208 -16.00 19.69 -6.23
C PRO A 208 -15.31 20.89 -5.59
N ASN A 209 -15.99 21.54 -4.65
CA ASN A 209 -15.43 22.67 -3.93
C ASN A 209 -14.41 22.21 -2.88
N SER A 210 -13.44 23.07 -2.57
CA SER A 210 -12.34 22.76 -1.63
C SER A 210 -12.76 22.63 -0.17
N ASP A 211 -13.99 23.01 0.15
CA ASP A 211 -14.63 22.88 1.46
C ASP A 211 -15.55 21.65 1.56
N GLU A 212 -15.66 20.83 0.52
CA GLU A 212 -16.53 19.65 0.48
C GLU A 212 -15.85 18.40 1.03
N ILE A 213 -16.66 17.49 1.59
CA ILE A 213 -16.32 16.07 1.78
C ILE A 213 -17.19 15.31 0.79
N ILE A 214 -16.60 14.48 -0.06
CA ILE A 214 -17.33 13.86 -1.18
C ILE A 214 -17.52 12.36 -1.01
N ILE A 215 -18.69 11.86 -1.40
CA ILE A 215 -19.00 10.46 -1.62
C ILE A 215 -18.95 10.21 -3.13
N VAL A 216 -18.19 9.20 -3.58
CA VAL A 216 -18.02 8.88 -5.01
C VAL A 216 -18.31 7.40 -5.25
N ASP A 217 -18.98 7.09 -6.37
CA ASP A 217 -19.35 5.73 -6.82
C ASP A 217 -18.23 5.00 -7.59
N GLY A 218 -16.98 5.22 -7.17
CA GLY A 218 -15.80 4.52 -7.65
C GLY A 218 -14.52 5.22 -7.22
N THR A 219 -13.39 4.75 -7.73
CA THR A 219 -12.06 5.32 -7.44
C THR A 219 -11.72 6.44 -8.43
N PRO A 220 -11.54 7.71 -7.99
CA PRO A 220 -11.17 8.80 -8.88
C PRO A 220 -9.72 8.71 -9.36
N ASP A 221 -9.53 8.84 -10.68
CA ASP A 221 -8.20 8.87 -11.33
C ASP A 221 -7.36 10.07 -10.90
N ILE A 222 -8.02 11.21 -10.73
CA ILE A 222 -7.42 12.46 -10.27
C ILE A 222 -8.06 12.80 -8.94
N LEU A 223 -7.24 12.95 -7.91
CA LEU A 223 -7.71 13.28 -6.58
C LEU A 223 -8.35 14.68 -6.56
N PRO A 224 -9.66 14.84 -6.31
CA PRO A 224 -10.28 16.16 -6.25
C PRO A 224 -9.72 16.98 -5.09
N ASN A 225 -9.64 18.30 -5.24
CA ASN A 225 -9.20 19.18 -4.15
C ASN A 225 -10.36 19.38 -3.18
N VAL A 226 -10.47 18.49 -2.19
CA VAL A 226 -11.57 18.41 -1.21
C VAL A 226 -11.04 18.16 0.20
N ARG A 227 -11.91 18.24 1.21
CA ARG A 227 -11.59 18.01 2.63
C ARG A 227 -11.56 16.54 3.03
N GLY A 228 -12.23 15.67 2.29
CA GLY A 228 -12.23 14.22 2.54
C GLY A 228 -12.99 13.47 1.46
N ILE A 229 -12.73 12.16 1.35
CA ILE A 229 -13.30 11.31 0.30
C ILE A 229 -13.80 9.99 0.89
N ILE A 230 -15.01 9.61 0.51
CA ILE A 230 -15.61 8.31 0.77
C ILE A 230 -15.84 7.64 -0.59
N VAL A 231 -15.11 6.57 -0.87
CA VAL A 231 -15.33 5.74 -2.08
C VAL A 231 -16.10 4.48 -1.71
N ASN A 232 -16.86 3.91 -2.65
CA ASN A 232 -17.60 2.66 -2.43
C ASN A 232 -16.84 1.39 -2.86
N GLU A 233 -15.56 1.50 -3.18
CA GLU A 233 -14.70 0.40 -3.62
C GLU A 233 -13.50 0.29 -2.69
N LEU A 234 -13.17 -0.93 -2.27
CA LEU A 234 -11.96 -1.21 -1.47
C LEU A 234 -10.72 -0.81 -2.26
N GLN A 235 -9.69 -0.37 -1.55
CA GLN A 235 -8.45 0.12 -2.13
C GLN A 235 -7.30 -0.83 -1.82
N THR A 236 -6.37 -0.98 -2.76
CA THR A 236 -5.08 -1.59 -2.43
C THR A 236 -4.26 -0.56 -1.61
N PRO A 237 -3.57 -0.96 -0.53
CA PRO A 237 -2.81 -0.01 0.31
C PRO A 237 -1.71 0.76 -0.44
N LEU A 238 -1.34 0.29 -1.64
CA LEU A 238 -0.32 0.90 -2.50
C LEU A 238 -0.93 1.60 -3.74
N SER A 239 -2.25 1.82 -3.76
CA SER A 239 -2.90 2.54 -4.85
C SER A 239 -2.45 4.01 -4.94
N HIS A 240 -2.55 4.60 -6.12
CA HIS A 240 -2.25 6.03 -6.30
C HIS A 240 -3.15 6.92 -5.43
N LEU A 241 -4.40 6.51 -5.20
CA LEU A 241 -5.32 7.21 -4.31
C LEU A 241 -4.77 7.30 -2.89
N VAL A 242 -4.28 6.19 -2.33
CA VAL A 242 -3.68 6.15 -0.98
C VAL A 242 -2.47 7.08 -0.92
N LEU A 243 -1.54 6.94 -1.87
CA LEU A 243 -0.29 7.71 -1.88
C LEU A 243 -0.55 9.22 -2.00
N LEU A 244 -1.42 9.65 -2.92
CA LEU A 244 -1.78 11.05 -3.09
C LEU A 244 -2.59 11.58 -1.89
N GLY A 245 -3.47 10.76 -1.32
CA GLY A 245 -4.25 11.08 -0.13
C GLY A 245 -3.39 11.38 1.08
N LYS A 246 -2.42 10.50 1.37
CA LYS A 246 -1.42 10.70 2.44
C LYS A 246 -0.64 11.99 2.22
N ASN A 247 -0.17 12.20 0.99
CA ASN A 247 0.61 13.37 0.64
C ASN A 247 -0.18 14.69 0.82
N ARG A 248 -1.48 14.69 0.52
CA ARG A 248 -2.38 15.84 0.75
C ARG A 248 -2.85 15.97 2.21
N LYS A 249 -2.64 14.94 3.04
CA LYS A 249 -3.12 14.84 4.43
C LYS A 249 -4.64 15.06 4.52
N ILE A 250 -5.39 14.40 3.64
CA ILE A 250 -6.86 14.42 3.67
C ILE A 250 -7.39 13.05 4.08
N PRO A 251 -8.43 12.98 4.92
CA PRO A 251 -9.07 11.71 5.28
C PRO A 251 -9.72 11.04 4.07
N ILE A 252 -9.39 9.77 3.84
CA ILE A 252 -9.98 8.92 2.79
C ILE A 252 -10.38 7.58 3.41
N MET A 253 -11.58 7.10 3.08
CA MET A 253 -12.02 5.73 3.41
C MET A 253 -12.69 5.08 2.21
N ALA A 254 -12.60 3.75 2.16
CA ALA A 254 -13.54 2.95 1.40
C ALA A 254 -14.69 2.50 2.32
N TYR A 255 -15.92 2.71 1.87
CA TYR A 255 -17.11 2.21 2.52
C TYR A 255 -18.09 1.70 1.46
N THR A 256 -18.16 0.38 1.28
CA THR A 256 -18.87 -0.26 0.15
C THR A 256 -20.36 0.03 0.13
N ASN A 257 -20.93 0.34 1.29
CA ASN A 257 -22.33 0.71 1.45
C ASN A 257 -22.59 2.23 1.44
N ALA A 258 -21.59 3.07 1.18
CA ALA A 258 -21.70 4.53 1.29
C ALA A 258 -22.91 5.13 0.54
N LEU A 259 -23.19 4.63 -0.66
CA LEU A 259 -24.30 5.11 -1.50
C LEU A 259 -25.68 4.64 -1.01
N LYS A 260 -25.73 3.59 -0.19
CA LYS A 260 -26.97 2.99 0.33
C LYS A 260 -27.27 3.40 1.77
N ASP A 261 -26.27 3.87 2.51
CA ASP A 261 -26.36 4.25 3.91
C ASP A 261 -27.32 5.43 4.16
N ASN A 262 -28.35 5.20 4.99
CA ASN A 262 -29.37 6.20 5.29
C ASN A 262 -28.86 7.35 6.18
N ASN A 263 -27.88 7.10 7.05
CA ASN A 263 -27.28 8.14 7.88
C ASN A 263 -26.49 9.10 6.99
N LEU A 264 -25.67 8.60 6.08
CA LEU A 264 -24.95 9.42 5.10
C LEU A 264 -25.92 10.22 4.22
N LYS A 265 -26.99 9.59 3.72
CA LYS A 265 -28.03 10.27 2.93
C LYS A 265 -28.68 11.42 3.69
N SER A 266 -28.98 11.24 4.98
CA SER A 266 -29.59 12.29 5.82
C SER A 266 -28.67 13.49 6.09
N LEU A 267 -27.37 13.33 5.88
CA LEU A 267 -26.34 14.35 6.07
C LEU A 267 -25.93 15.06 4.77
N LEU A 268 -26.45 14.64 3.60
CA LEU A 268 -26.13 15.28 2.33
C LEU A 268 -26.52 16.77 2.33
N GLY A 269 -25.61 17.61 1.84
CA GLY A 269 -25.74 19.07 1.83
C GLY A 269 -25.41 19.75 3.16
N LYS A 270 -25.22 18.98 4.25
CA LYS A 270 -24.94 19.54 5.58
C LYS A 270 -23.44 19.66 5.84
N LYS A 271 -23.10 20.53 6.81
CA LYS A 271 -21.73 20.63 7.34
C LYS A 271 -21.48 19.50 8.33
N VAL A 272 -20.51 18.65 8.02
CA VAL A 272 -20.19 17.45 8.80
C VAL A 272 -18.75 17.45 9.28
N GLU A 273 -18.52 16.78 10.41
CA GLU A 273 -17.20 16.32 10.82
C GLU A 273 -17.08 14.85 10.44
N LEU A 274 -16.07 14.52 9.63
CA LEU A 274 -15.67 13.16 9.29
C LEU A 274 -14.40 12.82 10.06
N LYS A 275 -14.43 11.71 10.80
CA LYS A 275 -13.28 11.11 11.48
C LYS A 275 -13.12 9.67 11.02
N ILE A 276 -11.95 9.33 10.49
CA ILE A 276 -11.59 8.00 9.98
C ILE A 276 -10.54 7.39 10.90
N GLU A 277 -10.81 6.19 11.41
CA GLU A 277 -9.94 5.39 12.27
C GLU A 277 -9.71 4.00 11.64
N ILE A 278 -8.80 3.20 12.18
CA ILE A 278 -8.35 1.94 11.57
C ILE A 278 -9.52 0.97 11.30
N ASP A 279 -10.44 0.81 12.26
CA ASP A 279 -11.52 -0.18 12.21
C ASP A 279 -12.93 0.42 12.28
N THR A 280 -13.04 1.75 12.29
CA THR A 280 -14.30 2.49 12.41
C THR A 280 -14.19 3.90 11.83
N PHE A 281 -15.33 4.54 11.61
CA PHE A 281 -15.41 5.95 11.23
C PHE A 281 -16.61 6.62 11.89
N TYR A 282 -16.57 7.94 11.98
CA TYR A 282 -17.64 8.77 12.51
C TYR A 282 -17.94 9.90 11.55
N VAL A 283 -19.22 10.08 11.24
CA VAL A 283 -19.72 11.19 10.43
C VAL A 283 -20.94 11.77 11.13
N LYS A 284 -20.90 13.07 11.42
CA LYS A 284 -22.00 13.76 12.10
C LYS A 284 -22.07 15.22 11.70
N GLU A 285 -23.26 15.78 11.76
CA GLU A 285 -23.48 17.22 11.62
C GLU A 285 -22.68 18.00 12.69
N THR A 286 -22.12 19.15 12.32
CA THR A 286 -21.26 19.93 13.20
C THR A 286 -21.39 21.43 12.96
N ASN A 287 -21.15 22.22 14.01
CA ASN A 287 -21.06 23.67 13.93
C ASN A 287 -19.61 24.19 13.78
N LYS A 288 -18.61 23.30 13.83
CA LYS A 288 -17.18 23.66 13.67
C LYS A 288 -16.93 24.43 12.36
N LYS A 289 -15.93 25.30 12.34
CA LYS A 289 -15.53 26.06 11.15
C LYS A 289 -14.73 25.16 10.19
N ILE A 290 -14.90 25.39 8.88
CA ILE A 290 -14.08 24.76 7.86
C ILE A 290 -12.77 25.54 7.76
N ILE A 291 -11.64 24.89 8.06
CA ILE A 291 -10.32 25.53 8.05
C ILE A 291 -9.80 25.62 6.61
N GLN A 292 -9.66 26.83 6.08
CA GLN A 292 -9.04 27.04 4.77
C GLN A 292 -7.51 26.84 4.87
N LYS A 293 -6.91 26.08 3.94
CA LYS A 293 -5.45 25.97 3.84
C LYS A 293 -4.91 27.25 3.22
N ALA A 294 -3.90 27.86 3.85
CA ALA A 294 -3.23 29.04 3.32
C ALA A 294 -2.44 28.71 2.04
N ASN A 295 -2.38 29.65 1.10
CA ASN A 295 -1.55 29.54 -0.10
C ASN A 295 -0.06 29.46 0.31
N THR A 296 0.61 28.37 -0.09
CA THR A 296 2.03 28.18 0.16
C THR A 296 2.87 29.03 -0.79
N LYS A 297 4.06 29.45 -0.34
CA LYS A 297 5.03 30.15 -1.19
C LYS A 297 5.42 29.26 -2.37
N LYS A 298 5.57 29.85 -3.56
CA LYS A 298 5.98 29.11 -4.75
C LYS A 298 7.40 28.52 -4.60
N LYS A 299 7.53 27.21 -4.78
CA LYS A 299 8.78 26.45 -4.80
C LYS A 299 9.37 26.50 -6.22
N LYS A 300 10.54 27.12 -6.40
CA LYS A 300 11.30 27.10 -7.66
C LYS A 300 12.22 25.89 -7.67
N LEU A 301 12.13 25.09 -8.73
CA LEU A 301 12.94 23.88 -8.89
C LEU A 301 14.18 24.18 -9.74
N ILE A 302 15.24 23.41 -9.51
CA ILE A 302 16.49 23.52 -10.26
C ILE A 302 16.30 22.85 -11.63
N ILE A 303 16.82 23.51 -12.67
CA ILE A 303 16.91 22.97 -14.02
C ILE A 303 18.32 23.28 -14.53
N ASP A 304 19.08 22.23 -14.84
CA ASP A 304 20.35 22.33 -15.52
C ASP A 304 20.19 21.83 -16.97
N THR A 305 20.43 22.73 -17.92
CA THR A 305 20.34 22.45 -19.36
C THR A 305 21.72 22.40 -20.03
N THR A 306 22.81 22.31 -19.27
CA THR A 306 24.18 22.23 -19.82
C THR A 306 24.47 20.87 -20.45
N VAL A 307 23.77 19.82 -20.01
CA VAL A 307 23.92 18.46 -20.55
C VAL A 307 23.04 18.26 -21.78
N THR A 308 23.66 18.00 -22.94
CA THR A 308 23.00 17.92 -24.25
C THR A 308 23.14 16.55 -24.94
N SER A 309 23.79 15.59 -24.29
CA SER A 309 23.96 14.21 -24.76
C SER A 309 23.05 13.26 -24.00
N ILE A 310 22.70 12.14 -24.64
CA ILE A 310 22.06 11.02 -23.95
C ILE A 310 22.99 10.52 -22.85
N VAL A 311 22.44 10.27 -21.67
CA VAL A 311 23.19 9.92 -20.48
C VAL A 311 23.08 8.42 -20.25
N ASP A 312 24.20 7.70 -20.29
CA ASP A 312 24.28 6.28 -19.94
C ASP A 312 24.19 6.10 -18.42
N LEU A 313 23.20 5.32 -17.95
CA LEU A 313 22.94 5.10 -16.53
C LEU A 313 23.73 3.90 -15.96
N SER A 314 24.55 3.23 -16.76
CA SER A 314 25.54 2.25 -16.27
C SER A 314 26.60 2.89 -15.36
N LYS A 315 26.76 4.22 -15.51
CA LYS A 315 27.60 5.10 -14.70
C LYS A 315 26.69 6.03 -13.90
N ILE A 316 27.00 6.22 -12.62
CA ILE A 316 26.23 7.12 -11.76
C ILE A 316 26.47 8.58 -12.20
N PRO A 317 25.43 9.30 -12.67
CA PRO A 317 25.58 10.68 -13.06
C PRO A 317 25.76 11.58 -11.84
N LYS A 318 26.66 12.56 -11.91
CA LYS A 318 26.90 13.53 -10.82
C LYS A 318 25.84 14.63 -10.88
N ASN A 319 25.08 14.81 -9.80
CA ASN A 319 23.97 15.78 -9.73
C ASN A 319 22.88 15.57 -10.80
N GLY A 320 22.67 14.32 -11.25
CA GLY A 320 21.72 14.01 -12.33
C GLY A 320 20.28 14.41 -12.04
N ILE A 321 19.86 14.52 -10.78
CA ILE A 321 18.52 15.02 -10.41
C ILE A 321 18.22 16.37 -11.10
N ASN A 322 19.22 17.23 -11.28
CA ASN A 322 19.06 18.57 -11.85
C ASN A 322 18.93 18.61 -13.37
N TYR A 323 19.29 17.54 -14.10
CA TYR A 323 19.28 17.53 -15.57
C TYR A 323 18.68 16.27 -16.21
N ILE A 324 18.50 15.16 -15.49
CA ILE A 324 17.77 13.95 -15.94
C ILE A 324 16.59 13.59 -15.05
N GLY A 325 16.41 14.28 -13.91
CA GLY A 325 15.33 14.02 -12.95
C GLY A 325 15.59 12.82 -12.04
N LEU A 326 14.69 12.64 -11.08
CA LEU A 326 14.92 11.73 -9.95
C LEU A 326 14.81 10.25 -10.33
N LYS A 327 13.80 9.85 -11.12
CA LYS A 327 13.63 8.43 -11.52
C LYS A 327 14.83 7.89 -12.29
N ALA A 328 15.37 8.67 -13.22
CA ALA A 328 16.58 8.30 -13.96
C ALA A 328 17.81 8.20 -13.03
N GLN A 329 17.97 9.14 -12.10
CA GLN A 329 19.04 9.10 -11.11
C GLN A 329 18.93 7.86 -10.20
N ASN A 330 17.73 7.55 -9.70
CA ASN A 330 17.49 6.40 -8.84
C ASN A 330 17.72 5.08 -9.58
N LEU A 331 17.39 5.00 -10.88
CA LEU A 331 17.72 3.81 -11.66
C LEU A 331 19.24 3.61 -11.80
N ALA A 332 20.01 4.68 -11.98
CA ALA A 332 21.48 4.57 -12.00
C ALA A 332 22.04 4.04 -10.68
N TYR A 333 21.45 4.43 -9.54
CA TYR A 333 21.79 3.84 -8.24
C TYR A 333 21.41 2.36 -8.16
N LEU A 334 20.20 1.98 -8.61
CA LEU A 334 19.78 0.57 -8.66
C LEU A 334 20.70 -0.29 -9.52
N ILE A 335 21.14 0.21 -10.68
CA ILE A 335 22.10 -0.49 -11.55
C ILE A 335 23.44 -0.70 -10.85
N ALA A 336 23.91 0.29 -10.08
CA ALA A 336 25.14 0.13 -9.29
C ALA A 336 24.96 -0.89 -8.15
N ILE A 337 23.79 -0.91 -7.50
CA ILE A 337 23.45 -1.85 -6.43
C ILE A 337 23.35 -3.28 -6.99
N SER A 338 22.72 -3.48 -8.15
CA SER A 338 22.49 -4.80 -8.75
C SER A 338 23.79 -5.52 -9.14
N LYS A 339 24.93 -4.82 -9.21
CA LYS A 339 26.24 -5.45 -9.44
C LYS A 339 26.68 -6.34 -8.26
N ASN A 340 26.14 -6.12 -7.07
CA ASN A 340 26.55 -6.81 -5.84
C ASN A 340 25.38 -7.53 -5.14
N ILE A 341 24.18 -7.51 -5.72
CA ILE A 341 22.98 -8.11 -5.13
C ILE A 341 22.24 -8.85 -6.23
N GLN A 342 21.70 -10.02 -5.91
CA GLN A 342 21.05 -10.92 -6.86
C GLN A 342 19.65 -10.43 -7.31
N PHE A 343 19.60 -9.35 -8.09
CA PHE A 343 18.44 -8.91 -8.87
C PHE A 343 18.90 -8.27 -10.18
N LYS A 344 17.99 -8.16 -11.15
CA LYS A 344 18.26 -7.49 -12.43
C LYS A 344 17.61 -6.12 -12.47
N THR A 345 18.17 -5.23 -13.28
CA THR A 345 17.56 -3.95 -13.63
C THR A 345 17.25 -3.95 -15.14
N PRO A 346 16.28 -3.15 -15.60
CA PRO A 346 16.01 -3.04 -17.03
C PRO A 346 17.25 -2.68 -17.84
N GLU A 347 17.55 -3.46 -18.88
CA GLU A 347 18.77 -3.34 -19.67
C GLU A 347 18.78 -2.08 -20.56
N ASN A 348 19.99 -1.69 -21.00
CA ASN A 348 20.28 -0.51 -21.83
C ASN A 348 19.65 0.78 -21.29
N ALA A 349 19.71 0.99 -19.98
CA ALA A 349 19.16 2.16 -19.32
C ALA A 349 19.92 3.46 -19.65
N HIS A 350 19.22 4.43 -20.23
CA HIS A 350 19.72 5.76 -20.58
C HIS A 350 18.73 6.83 -20.15
N ALA A 351 19.16 8.09 -20.13
CA ALA A 351 18.29 9.23 -19.89
C ALA A 351 18.46 10.34 -20.93
N ILE A 352 17.33 10.87 -21.38
CA ILE A 352 17.24 12.09 -22.18
C ILE A 352 17.22 13.28 -21.21
N PRO A 353 18.18 14.22 -21.28
CA PRO A 353 18.27 15.33 -20.35
C PRO A 353 17.21 16.42 -20.59
N PHE A 354 16.97 17.25 -19.56
CA PHE A 354 16.04 18.37 -19.53
C PHE A 354 16.27 19.37 -20.66
N TYR A 355 17.50 19.50 -21.15
CA TYR A 355 17.86 20.34 -22.29
C TYR A 355 16.88 20.16 -23.45
N PHE A 356 16.59 18.92 -23.84
CA PHE A 356 15.73 18.63 -24.99
C PHE A 356 14.29 19.04 -24.74
N TYR A 357 13.75 18.78 -23.56
CA TYR A 357 12.40 19.21 -23.18
C TYR A 357 12.28 20.74 -23.18
N ILE A 358 13.24 21.44 -22.54
CA ILE A 358 13.23 22.89 -22.43
C ILE A 358 13.29 23.54 -23.82
N LYS A 359 14.17 23.07 -24.70
CA LYS A 359 14.24 23.54 -26.09
C LYS A 359 12.94 23.30 -26.85
N HIS A 360 12.30 22.14 -26.65
CA HIS A 360 11.04 21.79 -27.30
C HIS A 360 9.90 22.74 -26.87
N VAL A 361 9.70 22.93 -25.57
CA VAL A 361 8.59 23.76 -25.06
C VAL A 361 8.82 25.27 -25.20
N GLN A 362 10.05 25.69 -25.50
CA GLN A 362 10.38 27.08 -25.84
C GLN A 362 9.96 27.48 -27.26
N SER A 363 9.54 26.53 -28.11
CA SER A 363 8.97 26.87 -29.41
C SER A 363 7.81 27.85 -29.24
N LYS A 364 7.63 28.76 -30.21
CA LYS A 364 6.59 29.81 -30.11
C LYS A 364 5.18 29.20 -30.02
N SER A 365 4.95 28.07 -30.68
CA SER A 365 3.67 27.34 -30.69
C SER A 365 3.27 26.81 -29.31
N ILE A 366 4.24 26.42 -28.48
CA ILE A 366 4.02 25.84 -27.15
C ILE A 366 4.12 26.91 -26.06
N SER A 367 5.21 27.68 -26.06
CA SER A 367 5.49 28.69 -25.02
C SER A 367 4.41 29.75 -24.90
N SER A 368 3.77 30.15 -26.00
CA SER A 368 2.66 31.11 -25.99
C SER A 368 1.45 30.57 -25.21
N LEU A 369 1.10 29.29 -25.41
CA LEU A 369 -0.02 28.64 -24.73
C LEU A 369 0.26 28.45 -23.23
N ILE A 370 1.51 28.12 -22.87
CA ILE A 370 1.94 28.03 -21.47
C ILE A 370 1.88 29.41 -20.81
N ASN A 371 2.41 30.45 -21.46
CA ASN A 371 2.37 31.80 -20.92
C ASN A 371 0.94 32.30 -20.70
N GLU A 372 0.04 32.01 -21.64
CA GLU A 372 -1.40 32.30 -21.50
C GLU A 372 -2.00 31.59 -20.27
N LEU A 373 -1.72 30.29 -20.09
CA LEU A 373 -2.17 29.52 -18.92
C LEU A 373 -1.66 30.13 -17.61
N LEU A 374 -0.39 30.54 -17.57
CA LEU A 374 0.25 31.02 -16.34
C LEU A 374 -0.05 32.49 -16.02
N ALA A 375 -0.40 33.30 -17.03
CA ALA A 375 -0.79 34.69 -16.86
C ALA A 375 -2.28 34.87 -16.52
N ASN A 376 -3.13 33.90 -16.87
CA ASN A 376 -4.57 34.02 -16.65
C ASN A 376 -4.91 34.14 -15.15
N THR A 377 -5.68 35.18 -14.83
CA THR A 377 -6.19 35.49 -13.49
C THR A 377 -7.44 34.67 -13.13
N HIS A 378 -8.17 34.14 -14.13
CA HIS A 378 -9.37 33.31 -13.95
C HIS A 378 -9.02 31.83 -13.79
N LYS A 379 -8.21 31.49 -12.77
CA LYS A 379 -7.86 30.10 -12.43
C LYS A 379 -9.03 29.24 -11.96
N ASP A 380 -10.18 29.85 -11.69
CA ASP A 380 -11.34 29.17 -11.12
C ASP A 380 -12.16 28.39 -12.16
N SER A 381 -11.98 28.66 -13.46
CA SER A 381 -12.66 27.91 -14.52
C SER A 381 -11.95 26.59 -14.82
N ALA A 382 -12.42 25.50 -14.21
CA ALA A 382 -11.91 24.15 -14.46
C ALA A 382 -11.99 23.76 -15.95
N VAL A 383 -13.07 24.14 -16.63
CA VAL A 383 -13.29 23.86 -18.06
C VAL A 383 -12.23 24.55 -18.92
N TRP A 384 -11.97 25.84 -18.67
CA TRP A 384 -10.96 26.57 -19.44
C TRP A 384 -9.56 26.02 -19.20
N VAL A 385 -9.18 25.75 -17.95
CA VAL A 385 -7.88 25.16 -17.61
C VAL A 385 -7.71 23.80 -18.31
N LYS A 386 -8.72 22.94 -18.28
CA LYS A 386 -8.72 21.64 -18.96
C LYS A 386 -8.51 21.79 -20.47
N GLN A 387 -9.24 22.71 -21.11
CA GLN A 387 -9.09 22.99 -22.53
C GLN A 387 -7.71 23.54 -22.87
N GLN A 388 -7.18 24.47 -22.08
CA GLN A 388 -5.86 25.07 -22.31
C GLN A 388 -4.74 24.04 -22.12
N LEU A 389 -4.80 23.21 -21.08
CA LEU A 389 -3.87 22.10 -20.89
C LEU A 389 -3.93 21.13 -22.07
N LYS A 390 -5.12 20.81 -22.59
CA LYS A 390 -5.25 19.98 -23.80
C LYS A 390 -4.55 20.62 -25.01
N LYS A 391 -4.74 21.92 -25.25
CA LYS A 391 -4.05 22.65 -26.33
C LYS A 391 -2.52 22.57 -26.18
N ILE A 392 -1.99 22.75 -24.97
CA ILE A 392 -0.55 22.63 -24.70
C ILE A 392 -0.06 21.21 -25.02
N ARG A 393 -0.77 20.17 -24.55
CA ARG A 393 -0.42 18.77 -24.84
C ARG A 393 -0.43 18.48 -26.34
N ASP A 394 -1.43 18.99 -27.06
CA ASP A 394 -1.54 18.81 -28.52
C ASP A 394 -0.43 19.54 -29.27
N ALA A 395 -0.07 20.76 -28.84
CA ALA A 395 1.05 21.53 -29.39
C ALA A 395 2.39 20.79 -29.18
N ILE A 396 2.65 20.24 -27.98
CA ILE A 396 3.86 19.45 -27.69
C ILE A 396 3.97 18.24 -28.63
N LYS A 397 2.85 17.53 -28.87
CA LYS A 397 2.82 16.36 -29.76
C LYS A 397 3.00 16.73 -31.24
N LYS A 398 2.49 17.89 -31.66
CA LYS A 398 2.56 18.36 -33.05
C LYS A 398 3.92 18.97 -33.40
N GLU A 399 4.54 19.70 -32.49
CA GLU A 399 5.81 20.37 -32.70
C GLU A 399 6.89 19.35 -33.11
N PRO A 400 7.66 19.57 -34.19
CA PRO A 400 8.72 18.66 -34.61
C PRO A 400 9.76 18.42 -33.51
N ILE A 401 10.16 17.17 -33.28
CA ILE A 401 11.24 16.88 -32.33
C ILE A 401 12.60 17.20 -32.96
N ASN A 402 13.62 17.48 -32.14
CA ASN A 402 14.98 17.64 -32.63
C ASN A 402 15.46 16.36 -33.36
N PRO A 403 15.75 16.40 -34.67
CA PRO A 403 16.17 15.21 -35.43
C PRO A 403 17.48 14.60 -34.90
N GLN A 404 18.39 15.41 -34.36
CA GLN A 404 19.64 14.94 -33.76
C GLN A 404 19.39 14.11 -32.50
N LEU A 405 18.30 14.36 -31.76
CA LEU A 405 17.94 13.54 -30.61
C LEU A 405 17.55 12.13 -31.06
N ILE A 406 16.74 12.02 -32.11
CA ILE A 406 16.31 10.72 -32.66
C ILE A 406 17.52 9.96 -33.21
N ALA A 407 18.36 10.61 -34.02
CA ALA A 407 19.57 9.99 -34.55
C ALA A 407 20.49 9.45 -33.44
N LYS A 408 20.69 10.22 -32.35
CA LYS A 408 21.48 9.76 -31.18
C LYS A 408 20.85 8.55 -30.51
N LEU A 409 19.53 8.48 -30.38
CA LEU A 409 18.85 7.33 -29.78
C LEU A 409 18.93 6.09 -30.68
N ASP A 410 18.75 6.26 -31.98
CA ASP A 410 18.87 5.18 -32.97
C ASP A 410 20.30 4.61 -32.96
N GLU A 411 21.32 5.47 -32.88
CA GLU A 411 22.72 5.05 -32.71
C GLU A 411 22.95 4.33 -31.38
N THR A 412 22.46 4.89 -30.27
CA THR A 412 22.61 4.32 -28.91
C THR A 412 22.02 2.91 -28.81
N PHE A 413 20.90 2.66 -29.49
CA PHE A 413 20.16 1.39 -29.40
C PHE A 413 20.32 0.50 -30.63
N LYS A 414 21.17 0.87 -31.60
CA LYS A 414 21.38 0.13 -32.86
C LYS A 414 21.69 -1.35 -32.66
N ASN A 415 22.49 -1.67 -31.63
CA ASN A 415 22.98 -3.01 -31.34
C ASN A 415 22.27 -3.66 -30.13
N ALA A 416 21.13 -3.12 -29.69
CA ALA A 416 20.37 -3.74 -28.60
C ALA A 416 19.79 -5.09 -29.05
N SER A 417 19.80 -6.08 -28.15
CA SER A 417 19.23 -7.41 -28.40
C SER A 417 17.69 -7.43 -28.43
N PHE A 418 17.06 -6.28 -28.24
CA PHE A 418 15.62 -6.10 -28.18
C PHE A 418 15.23 -4.79 -28.87
N LYS A 419 13.99 -4.74 -29.37
CA LYS A 419 13.45 -3.58 -30.09
C LYS A 419 12.55 -2.69 -29.25
N ASN A 420 11.98 -3.21 -28.16
CA ASN A 420 10.97 -2.51 -27.36
C ASN A 420 11.61 -1.78 -26.18
N PHE A 421 11.40 -0.46 -26.12
CA PHE A 421 11.91 0.41 -25.08
C PHE A 421 10.78 1.12 -24.35
N ARG A 422 10.87 1.18 -23.02
CA ARG A 422 9.97 1.95 -22.18
C ARG A 422 10.56 3.34 -21.95
N PHE A 423 9.81 4.37 -22.31
CA PHE A 423 10.09 5.78 -22.06
C PHE A 423 9.27 6.20 -20.84
N ARG A 424 9.93 6.42 -19.71
CA ARG A 424 9.33 6.81 -18.43
C ARG A 424 9.62 8.27 -18.14
N SER A 425 8.67 8.96 -17.54
CA SER A 425 8.89 10.29 -16.99
C SER A 425 10.02 10.29 -15.97
N SER A 426 10.78 11.38 -15.91
CA SER A 426 11.75 11.64 -14.84
C SER A 426 11.85 13.14 -14.64
N THR A 427 11.04 13.70 -13.75
CA THR A 427 10.93 15.17 -13.59
C THR A 427 11.83 15.70 -12.49
N ASN A 428 12.04 17.03 -12.46
CA ASN A 428 12.65 17.72 -11.32
C ASN A 428 11.67 17.99 -10.17
N ALA A 429 10.39 17.65 -10.33
CA ALA A 429 9.36 17.78 -9.31
C ALA A 429 9.02 16.47 -8.61
N GLU A 430 9.47 15.32 -9.12
CA GLU A 430 9.17 14.02 -8.53
C GLU A 430 9.86 13.86 -7.16
N ASP A 431 9.07 13.35 -6.21
CA ASP A 431 9.47 12.97 -4.85
C ASP A 431 10.28 14.03 -4.08
N LEU A 432 9.85 15.30 -4.18
CA LEU A 432 10.22 16.35 -3.20
C LEU A 432 9.67 15.95 -1.82
N ASP A 433 10.27 16.43 -0.73
CA ASP A 433 9.91 15.99 0.63
C ASP A 433 8.39 16.10 0.95
N ASP A 434 7.67 17.05 0.33
CA ASP A 434 6.20 17.18 0.45
C ASP A 434 5.41 16.82 -0.83
N PHE A 435 6.04 16.37 -1.92
CA PHE A 435 5.36 16.14 -3.20
C PHE A 435 5.71 14.76 -3.78
N ASN A 436 4.73 13.88 -3.85
CA ASN A 436 4.82 12.59 -4.54
C ASN A 436 4.17 12.68 -5.92
N GLY A 437 4.92 12.29 -6.97
CA GLY A 437 4.46 12.28 -8.36
C GLY A 437 3.76 10.99 -8.80
N ALA A 438 3.36 10.12 -7.87
CA ALA A 438 2.77 8.82 -8.16
C ALA A 438 1.53 8.95 -9.07
N GLY A 439 1.55 8.25 -10.21
CA GLY A 439 0.43 8.21 -11.15
C GLY A 439 0.17 9.48 -11.95
N LEU A 440 0.98 10.53 -11.81
CA LEU A 440 0.71 11.82 -12.49
C LEU A 440 1.16 11.84 -13.96
N TYR A 441 2.30 11.23 -14.24
CA TYR A 441 2.97 11.30 -15.54
C TYR A 441 2.87 10.00 -16.32
N ASP A 442 2.88 10.11 -17.64
CA ASP A 442 2.74 8.98 -18.54
C ASP A 442 4.08 8.24 -18.72
N SER A 443 3.99 6.94 -19.02
CA SER A 443 5.09 6.16 -19.58
C SER A 443 4.61 5.49 -20.86
N LYS A 444 5.44 5.47 -21.91
CA LYS A 444 5.08 4.96 -23.24
C LYS A 444 6.12 3.98 -23.76
N THR A 445 5.69 3.11 -24.67
CA THR A 445 6.60 2.17 -25.34
C THR A 445 6.93 2.70 -26.73
N GLY A 446 8.22 2.77 -27.04
CA GLY A 446 8.74 2.99 -28.38
C GLY A 446 9.45 1.73 -28.89
N ILE A 447 9.34 1.46 -30.19
CA ILE A 447 9.89 0.27 -30.83
C ILE A 447 10.81 0.71 -31.97
N VAL A 448 12.05 0.19 -31.96
CA VAL A 448 13.04 0.47 -33.01
C VAL A 448 12.51 0.02 -34.38
N GLY A 449 12.43 0.95 -35.33
CA GLY A 449 11.97 0.70 -36.71
C GLY A 449 10.46 0.58 -36.89
N ASP A 450 9.65 0.77 -35.85
CA ASP A 450 8.18 0.71 -35.94
C ASP A 450 7.59 2.05 -36.40
N SER A 451 6.66 2.03 -37.35
CA SER A 451 6.03 3.24 -37.91
C SER A 451 4.94 3.84 -37.02
N VAL A 452 4.38 3.04 -36.10
CA VAL A 452 3.27 3.45 -35.22
C VAL A 452 3.81 3.87 -33.86
N LYS A 453 4.60 3.01 -33.20
CA LYS A 453 5.19 3.21 -31.88
C LYS A 453 6.62 3.74 -31.98
N THR A 454 6.81 4.87 -32.64
CA THR A 454 8.14 5.50 -32.81
C THR A 454 8.68 6.07 -31.49
N PHE A 455 10.02 6.21 -31.40
CA PHE A 455 10.67 6.92 -30.29
C PHE A 455 10.20 8.37 -30.16
N GLU A 456 10.04 9.07 -31.29
CA GLU A 456 9.51 10.43 -31.32
C GLU A 456 8.13 10.53 -30.64
N LYS A 457 7.19 9.66 -31.02
CA LYS A 457 5.84 9.67 -30.43
C LYS A 457 5.88 9.38 -28.94
N ALA A 458 6.70 8.41 -28.51
CA ALA A 458 6.86 8.07 -27.09
C ALA A 458 7.41 9.26 -26.28
N ILE A 459 8.47 9.92 -26.76
CA ILE A 459 9.07 11.09 -26.08
C ILE A 459 8.08 12.25 -25.98
N LYS A 460 7.43 12.61 -27.09
CA LYS A 460 6.46 13.72 -27.09
C LYS A 460 5.26 13.46 -26.18
N GLN A 461 4.80 12.21 -26.08
CA GLN A 461 3.72 11.85 -25.16
C GLN A 461 4.15 11.97 -23.69
N VAL A 462 5.37 11.54 -23.34
CA VAL A 462 5.94 11.72 -21.99
C VAL A 462 6.14 13.20 -21.67
N TRP A 463 6.62 14.02 -22.61
CA TRP A 463 6.72 15.47 -22.42
C TRP A 463 5.36 16.14 -22.26
N ALA A 464 4.35 15.72 -23.04
CA ALA A 464 3.00 16.24 -22.91
C ALA A 464 2.39 15.93 -21.54
N SER A 465 2.73 14.81 -20.90
CA SER A 465 2.17 14.44 -19.59
C SER A 465 2.58 15.37 -18.44
N VAL A 466 3.59 16.23 -18.64
CA VAL A 466 3.87 17.35 -17.72
C VAL A 466 2.62 18.20 -17.49
N TRP A 467 1.84 18.37 -18.56
CA TRP A 467 0.64 19.21 -18.62
C TRP A 467 -0.65 18.38 -18.57
N ASN A 468 -0.61 17.15 -18.05
CA ASN A 468 -1.83 16.45 -17.65
C ASN A 468 -2.56 17.24 -16.55
N GLU A 469 -3.88 17.09 -16.46
CA GLU A 469 -4.71 17.80 -15.47
C GLU A 469 -4.27 17.46 -14.04
N GLY A 470 -4.07 16.18 -13.73
CA GLY A 470 -3.53 15.74 -12.44
C GLY A 470 -2.14 16.30 -12.16
N SER A 471 -1.20 16.19 -13.11
CA SER A 471 0.16 16.73 -12.99
C SER A 471 0.19 18.22 -12.70
N TYR A 472 -0.56 19.02 -13.46
CA TYR A 472 -0.63 20.46 -13.27
C TYR A 472 -1.31 20.80 -11.94
N GLY A 473 -2.44 20.18 -11.65
CA GLY A 473 -3.24 20.42 -10.45
C GLY A 473 -2.49 20.12 -9.16
N GLU A 474 -1.83 18.96 -9.06
CA GLU A 474 -0.99 18.64 -7.89
C GLU A 474 0.12 19.68 -7.71
N ARG A 475 0.82 20.04 -8.79
CA ARG A 475 1.88 21.05 -8.69
C ARG A 475 1.35 22.41 -8.22
N GLU A 476 0.17 22.84 -8.66
CA GLU A 476 -0.47 24.06 -8.14
C GLU A 476 -0.78 23.92 -6.63
N LEU A 477 -1.32 22.79 -6.19
CA LEU A 477 -1.68 22.54 -4.79
C LEU A 477 -0.47 22.56 -3.84
N PHE A 478 0.66 22.05 -4.30
CA PHE A 478 1.91 22.04 -3.53
C PHE A 478 2.78 23.29 -3.76
N GLY A 479 2.27 24.26 -4.52
CA GLY A 479 2.93 25.53 -4.79
C GLY A 479 4.19 25.38 -5.64
N ILE A 480 4.30 24.39 -6.52
CA ILE A 480 5.46 24.24 -7.41
C ILE A 480 5.34 25.25 -8.55
N ASP A 481 6.39 26.03 -8.79
CA ASP A 481 6.40 27.00 -9.89
C ASP A 481 6.42 26.29 -11.25
N GLN A 482 5.30 26.36 -11.96
CA GLN A 482 5.11 25.75 -13.28
C GLN A 482 6.09 26.28 -14.33
N ARG A 483 6.72 27.44 -14.12
CA ARG A 483 7.77 27.97 -15.01
C ARG A 483 9.09 27.21 -14.90
N ASN A 484 9.30 26.51 -13.78
CA ASN A 484 10.53 25.81 -13.46
C ASN A 484 10.33 24.28 -13.43
N ILE A 485 9.34 23.76 -14.17
CA ILE A 485 9.16 22.32 -14.38
C ILE A 485 9.95 21.85 -15.59
N ALA A 486 10.69 20.74 -15.44
CA ALA A 486 11.39 20.08 -16.53
C ALA A 486 11.16 18.56 -16.51
N MET A 487 11.17 17.96 -17.70
CA MET A 487 10.96 16.52 -17.89
C MET A 487 12.14 15.90 -18.61
N GLY A 488 12.90 15.09 -17.89
CA GLY A 488 13.82 14.12 -18.46
C GLY A 488 13.04 12.88 -18.85
N VAL A 489 13.64 12.04 -19.69
CA VAL A 489 13.00 10.78 -20.09
C VAL A 489 13.96 9.64 -19.81
N LEU A 490 13.57 8.76 -18.90
CA LEU A 490 14.26 7.51 -18.63
C LEU A 490 13.88 6.50 -19.71
N VAL A 491 14.87 5.91 -20.38
CA VAL A 491 14.69 4.94 -21.46
C VAL A 491 15.40 3.65 -21.10
N HIS A 492 14.71 2.51 -21.15
CA HIS A 492 15.29 1.18 -20.90
C HIS A 492 14.47 0.10 -21.61
N ARG A 493 14.92 -1.16 -21.61
CA ARG A 493 14.16 -2.30 -22.14
C ARG A 493 12.73 -2.34 -21.61
N SER A 494 11.75 -2.59 -22.50
CA SER A 494 10.37 -2.88 -22.11
C SER A 494 10.16 -4.39 -21.90
N PHE A 495 9.30 -4.75 -20.95
CA PHE A 495 8.93 -6.14 -20.63
C PHE A 495 7.44 -6.34 -20.90
N PRO A 496 7.05 -6.72 -22.14
CA PRO A 496 5.65 -6.95 -22.51
C PRO A 496 5.09 -8.30 -22.01
N ASP A 497 5.94 -9.17 -21.49
CA ASP A 497 5.68 -10.58 -21.19
C ASP A 497 6.11 -10.94 -19.75
N GLU A 498 5.84 -10.04 -18.81
CA GLU A 498 6.08 -10.33 -17.39
C GLU A 498 5.08 -11.36 -16.84
N LEU A 499 5.53 -12.22 -15.93
CA LEU A 499 4.69 -13.21 -15.27
C LEU A 499 3.89 -12.60 -14.13
N ALA A 500 4.50 -11.66 -13.43
CA ALA A 500 3.89 -10.90 -12.35
C ALA A 500 4.58 -9.54 -12.21
N ASN A 501 3.84 -8.54 -11.76
CA ASN A 501 4.38 -7.23 -11.39
C ASN A 501 3.91 -6.85 -9.98
N GLY A 502 4.72 -6.07 -9.28
CA GLY A 502 4.43 -5.77 -7.88
C GLY A 502 5.08 -4.50 -7.37
N VAL A 503 4.65 -4.13 -6.17
CA VAL A 503 5.18 -3.00 -5.37
C VAL A 503 5.48 -3.51 -3.97
N ILE A 504 6.62 -3.08 -3.42
CA ILE A 504 7.08 -3.39 -2.06
C ILE A 504 7.25 -2.08 -1.30
N ILE A 505 6.71 -2.03 -0.09
CA ILE A 505 7.09 -1.04 0.90
C ILE A 505 7.95 -1.73 1.95
N THR A 506 9.14 -1.21 2.26
CA THR A 506 10.05 -1.78 3.27
C THR A 506 9.62 -1.47 4.71
N LYS A 507 8.31 -1.58 4.97
CA LYS A 507 7.68 -1.43 6.27
C LYS A 507 6.47 -2.36 6.36
N ASN A 508 6.22 -2.88 7.55
CA ASN A 508 4.96 -3.52 7.88
C ASN A 508 3.86 -2.45 8.03
N MET A 509 2.88 -2.45 7.13
CA MET A 509 1.78 -1.49 7.15
C MET A 509 0.62 -1.88 8.09
N PHE A 510 0.62 -3.10 8.62
CA PHE A 510 -0.49 -3.66 9.39
C PHE A 510 -0.16 -3.95 10.86
N ARG A 511 1.11 -3.83 11.26
CA ARG A 511 1.57 -3.97 12.64
C ARG A 511 2.58 -2.89 12.98
N LYS A 512 2.19 -1.96 13.85
CA LYS A 512 3.06 -0.87 14.31
C LYS A 512 4.23 -1.43 15.13
N ASN A 513 5.42 -0.86 14.94
CA ASN A 513 6.67 -1.25 15.62
C ASN A 513 7.07 -2.71 15.41
N PHE A 514 6.54 -3.37 14.38
CA PHE A 514 6.91 -4.72 14.01
C PHE A 514 7.58 -4.68 12.63
N PRO A 515 8.87 -5.00 12.50
CA PRO A 515 9.58 -4.94 11.24
C PRO A 515 8.97 -5.86 10.18
N GLY A 516 9.27 -5.58 8.91
CA GLY A 516 8.81 -6.38 7.78
C GLY A 516 8.63 -5.53 6.54
N ILE A 517 8.25 -6.18 5.44
CA ILE A 517 7.87 -5.52 4.20
C ILE A 517 6.40 -5.81 3.88
N THR A 518 5.74 -4.88 3.20
CA THR A 518 4.39 -5.07 2.66
C THR A 518 4.49 -5.18 1.15
N VAL A 519 3.92 -6.22 0.57
CA VAL A 519 4.02 -6.53 -0.86
C VAL A 519 2.64 -6.63 -1.48
N ASN A 520 2.44 -5.95 -2.62
CA ASN A 520 1.27 -6.14 -3.47
C ASN A 520 1.70 -6.62 -4.85
N ILE A 521 1.00 -7.60 -5.40
CA ILE A 521 1.36 -8.28 -6.66
C ILE A 521 0.13 -8.51 -7.51
N GLN A 522 0.30 -8.44 -8.82
CA GLN A 522 -0.70 -8.83 -9.79
C GLN A 522 -0.10 -9.65 -10.92
N LYS A 523 -0.92 -10.54 -11.50
CA LYS A 523 -0.56 -11.40 -12.63
C LYS A 523 -0.30 -10.57 -13.88
N GLY A 524 0.73 -10.92 -14.64
CA GLY A 524 1.01 -10.26 -15.92
C GLY A 524 1.28 -8.76 -15.78
N GLU A 525 0.78 -7.99 -16.76
CA GLU A 525 0.86 -6.52 -16.79
C GLU A 525 -0.34 -5.83 -16.10
N ASN A 526 -1.26 -6.59 -15.47
CA ASN A 526 -2.41 -6.03 -14.77
C ASN A 526 -1.95 -5.11 -13.63
N SER A 527 -2.67 -4.02 -13.42
CA SER A 527 -2.20 -2.92 -12.56
C SER A 527 -2.39 -3.23 -11.08
N VAL A 528 -1.29 -3.17 -10.31
CA VAL A 528 -1.32 -3.30 -8.85
C VAL A 528 -1.87 -2.05 -8.15
N VAL A 529 -1.57 -0.88 -8.73
CA VAL A 529 -1.86 0.44 -8.14
C VAL A 529 -3.21 1.00 -8.55
N LYS A 530 -3.80 0.43 -9.61
CA LYS A 530 -5.12 0.77 -10.15
C LYS A 530 -5.74 -0.47 -10.79
N PRO A 531 -6.09 -1.49 -9.99
CA PRO A 531 -6.73 -2.70 -10.49
C PRO A 531 -8.03 -2.37 -11.21
N GLU A 532 -8.41 -3.20 -12.19
CA GLU A 532 -9.74 -3.08 -12.79
C GLU A 532 -10.83 -3.44 -11.79
N LYS A 533 -12.05 -2.99 -12.05
CA LYS A 533 -13.18 -3.21 -11.14
C LYS A 533 -13.40 -4.72 -10.91
N GLY A 534 -13.29 -5.14 -9.66
CA GLY A 534 -13.47 -6.53 -9.25
C GLY A 534 -12.18 -7.36 -9.25
N GLU A 535 -11.05 -6.82 -9.74
CA GLU A 535 -9.75 -7.46 -9.55
C GLU A 535 -9.29 -7.31 -8.09
N VAL A 536 -8.84 -8.42 -7.51
CA VAL A 536 -8.21 -8.47 -6.19
C VAL A 536 -6.72 -8.71 -6.41
N CYS A 537 -5.88 -7.83 -5.85
CA CYS A 537 -4.43 -8.02 -5.86
C CYS A 537 -4.02 -9.04 -4.79
N GLU A 538 -2.96 -9.79 -5.07
CA GLU A 538 -2.29 -10.53 -4.00
C GLU A 538 -1.58 -9.55 -3.08
N GLN A 539 -1.75 -9.72 -1.78
CA GLN A 539 -1.13 -8.89 -0.77
C GLN A 539 -0.65 -9.75 0.40
N PHE A 540 0.58 -9.52 0.83
CA PHE A 540 1.14 -10.13 2.03
C PHE A 540 2.15 -9.23 2.73
N VAL A 541 2.43 -9.56 3.99
CA VAL A 541 3.58 -9.03 4.73
C VAL A 541 4.62 -10.13 4.87
N ALA A 542 5.89 -9.80 4.64
CA ALA A 542 7.02 -10.66 4.97
C ALA A 542 7.81 -10.10 6.15
N TYR A 543 8.15 -10.93 7.14
CA TYR A 543 8.86 -10.49 8.35
C TYR A 543 9.69 -11.60 8.97
N HIS A 544 10.61 -11.23 9.89
CA HIS A 544 11.24 -12.16 10.81
C HIS A 544 10.47 -12.17 12.13
N PHE A 545 10.08 -13.35 12.63
CA PHE A 545 9.42 -13.44 13.93
C PHE A 545 10.39 -13.31 15.10
N ASN A 546 11.56 -13.94 15.00
CA ASN A 546 12.68 -13.82 15.94
C ASN A 546 13.86 -13.05 15.30
N MET A 547 15.03 -13.00 15.95
CA MET A 547 16.25 -12.31 15.46
C MET A 547 16.90 -12.98 14.24
N GLY A 548 16.11 -13.61 13.38
CA GLY A 548 16.53 -14.51 12.32
C GLY A 548 17.74 -14.02 11.53
N THR A 549 18.71 -14.91 11.34
CA THR A 549 20.00 -14.61 10.70
C THR A 549 20.14 -15.22 9.30
N ASP A 550 19.23 -16.12 8.92
CA ASP A 550 19.36 -16.96 7.73
C ASP A 550 18.38 -16.54 6.64
N ASP A 551 18.78 -16.75 5.37
CA ASP A 551 18.04 -16.29 4.18
C ASP A 551 16.64 -16.95 4.02
N ASP A 552 16.37 -18.05 4.74
CA ASP A 552 15.10 -18.81 4.72
C ASP A 552 14.23 -18.65 5.98
N ASP A 553 14.75 -17.96 6.99
CA ASP A 553 14.07 -17.69 8.26
C ASP A 553 13.17 -16.46 8.12
N PHE A 554 12.04 -16.61 7.43
CA PHE A 554 11.05 -15.54 7.29
C PHE A 554 9.63 -16.11 7.18
N ASP A 555 8.67 -15.27 7.56
CA ASP A 555 7.26 -15.58 7.59
C ASP A 555 6.48 -14.71 6.61
N ILE A 556 5.45 -15.30 6.02
CA ILE A 556 4.51 -14.64 5.12
C ILE A 556 3.13 -14.64 5.74
N ASP A 557 2.56 -13.46 5.93
CA ASP A 557 1.17 -13.28 6.37
C ASP A 557 0.31 -12.71 5.22
N TYR A 558 -0.56 -13.54 4.65
CA TYR A 558 -1.46 -13.14 3.59
C TYR A 558 -2.60 -12.25 4.08
N THR A 559 -2.81 -11.15 3.35
CA THR A 559 -3.99 -10.29 3.43
C THR A 559 -4.99 -10.65 2.34
N SER A 560 -4.54 -10.90 1.12
CA SER A 560 -5.38 -11.34 0.00
C SER A 560 -4.58 -12.17 -0.99
N ASN A 561 -5.26 -13.09 -1.70
CA ASN A 561 -4.71 -13.79 -2.85
C ASN A 561 -5.34 -13.24 -4.13
N SER A 562 -4.58 -13.22 -5.23
CA SER A 562 -5.09 -12.67 -6.50
C SER A 562 -6.18 -13.57 -7.08
N ASN A 563 -7.32 -12.96 -7.41
CA ASN A 563 -8.39 -13.66 -8.12
C ASN A 563 -8.06 -13.91 -9.60
N LEU A 564 -7.06 -13.21 -10.17
CA LEU A 564 -6.54 -13.48 -11.51
C LEU A 564 -5.68 -14.76 -11.58
N ASN A 565 -5.37 -15.33 -10.42
CA ASN A 565 -4.64 -16.58 -10.29
C ASN A 565 -5.42 -17.63 -9.48
N ASN A 566 -6.75 -17.65 -9.60
CA ASN A 566 -7.64 -18.60 -8.92
C ASN A 566 -7.45 -18.62 -7.39
N ASN A 567 -7.07 -17.49 -6.79
CA ASN A 567 -6.73 -17.39 -5.38
C ASN A 567 -5.59 -18.34 -4.95
N GLU A 568 -4.66 -18.62 -5.86
CA GLU A 568 -3.39 -19.31 -5.60
C GLU A 568 -2.21 -18.32 -5.61
N PRO A 569 -1.15 -18.57 -4.81
CA PRO A 569 0.03 -17.71 -4.76
C PRO A 569 0.65 -17.44 -6.14
N LEU A 570 0.94 -16.16 -6.43
CA LEU A 570 1.65 -15.76 -7.66
C LEU A 570 3.15 -16.02 -7.61
N LEU A 571 3.71 -16.04 -6.41
CA LEU A 571 5.12 -16.29 -6.13
C LEU A 571 5.32 -17.58 -5.35
N SER A 572 6.42 -18.26 -5.64
CA SER A 572 6.95 -19.32 -4.79
C SER A 572 7.57 -18.77 -3.50
N ARG A 573 7.67 -19.60 -2.46
CA ARG A 573 8.34 -19.21 -1.19
C ARG A 573 9.77 -18.70 -1.42
N LYS A 574 10.52 -19.32 -2.33
CA LYS A 574 11.88 -18.89 -2.71
C LYS A 574 11.91 -17.48 -3.31
N GLU A 575 10.93 -17.14 -4.14
CA GLU A 575 10.81 -15.80 -4.70
C GLU A 575 10.43 -14.77 -3.63
N MET A 576 9.55 -15.13 -2.70
CA MET A 576 9.18 -14.28 -1.57
C MET A 576 10.36 -13.98 -0.65
N SER A 577 11.18 -15.00 -0.30
CA SER A 577 12.45 -14.83 0.42
C SER A 577 13.37 -13.86 -0.32
N ARG A 578 13.58 -14.11 -1.62
CA ARG A 578 14.45 -13.26 -2.45
C ARG A 578 13.98 -11.81 -2.46
N LEU A 579 12.67 -11.55 -2.58
CA LEU A 579 12.11 -10.20 -2.51
C LEU A 579 12.39 -9.55 -1.15
N PHE A 580 12.17 -10.28 -0.07
CA PHE A 580 12.38 -9.81 1.28
C PHE A 580 13.83 -9.33 1.49
N LEU A 581 14.80 -10.21 1.21
CA LEU A 581 16.22 -9.92 1.37
C LEU A 581 16.71 -8.81 0.43
N VAL A 582 16.30 -8.85 -0.84
CA VAL A 582 16.72 -7.84 -1.83
C VAL A 582 16.19 -6.45 -1.46
N SER A 583 14.94 -6.36 -1.00
CA SER A 583 14.32 -5.08 -0.65
C SER A 583 15.02 -4.38 0.52
N GLN A 584 15.35 -5.10 1.58
CA GLN A 584 16.10 -4.58 2.74
C GLN A 584 17.50 -4.10 2.33
N LYS A 585 18.20 -4.88 1.49
CA LYS A 585 19.54 -4.48 1.02
C LYS A 585 19.48 -3.27 0.08
N ILE A 586 18.46 -3.16 -0.78
CA ILE A 586 18.23 -1.97 -1.61
C ILE A 586 18.01 -0.75 -0.73
N GLU A 587 17.10 -0.84 0.24
CA GLU A 587 16.82 0.23 1.19
C GLU A 587 18.10 0.75 1.86
N ALA A 588 18.88 -0.14 2.47
CA ALA A 588 20.14 0.22 3.14
C ALA A 588 21.16 0.90 2.21
N LYS A 589 21.29 0.44 0.96
CA LYS A 589 22.22 1.02 -0.01
C LYS A 589 21.72 2.37 -0.56
N MET A 590 20.42 2.53 -0.76
CA MET A 590 19.83 3.76 -1.30
C MET A 590 20.05 4.96 -0.36
N TYR A 591 20.00 4.79 0.97
CA TYR A 591 20.32 5.91 1.87
C TYR A 591 21.73 6.45 1.72
N ARG A 592 22.70 5.55 1.44
CA ARG A 592 24.09 5.97 1.22
C ARG A 592 24.19 6.87 -0.01
N TYR A 593 23.40 6.59 -1.05
CA TYR A 593 23.33 7.43 -2.24
C TYR A 593 22.57 8.73 -2.03
N TRP A 594 21.43 8.68 -1.33
CA TRP A 594 20.64 9.88 -1.03
C TRP A 594 21.26 10.78 0.05
N ARG A 595 22.32 10.32 0.75
CA ARG A 595 22.99 11.04 1.84
C ARG A 595 22.01 11.52 2.93
N LYS A 596 20.97 10.72 3.20
CA LYS A 596 19.99 11.02 4.25
C LYS A 596 20.49 10.47 5.59
N ASN A 597 20.37 11.29 6.64
CA ASN A 597 20.82 10.94 8.01
C ASN A 597 19.81 10.07 8.79
N ARG A 598 18.68 9.69 8.18
CA ARG A 598 17.63 8.86 8.80
C ARG A 598 17.14 7.80 7.82
N TYR A 599 16.94 6.59 8.36
CA TYR A 599 16.27 5.50 7.66
C TYR A 599 14.77 5.82 7.53
N HIS A 600 14.27 5.79 6.30
CA HIS A 600 12.87 5.95 5.90
C HIS A 600 12.48 4.83 4.93
N PRO A 601 11.39 4.10 5.15
CA PRO A 601 10.97 3.04 4.24
C PRO A 601 11.02 3.47 2.77
N VAL A 602 11.26 2.52 1.87
CA VAL A 602 11.30 2.76 0.43
C VAL A 602 10.14 2.04 -0.26
N ASP A 603 9.68 2.65 -1.34
CA ASP A 603 8.74 2.10 -2.30
C ASP A 603 9.53 1.57 -3.50
N ILE A 604 9.42 0.26 -3.76
CA ILE A 604 10.14 -0.47 -4.80
C ILE A 604 9.13 -1.08 -5.76
N GLU A 605 9.25 -0.79 -7.06
CA GLU A 605 8.48 -1.49 -8.09
C GLU A 605 9.32 -2.65 -8.68
N PHE A 606 8.73 -3.84 -8.79
CA PHE A 606 9.40 -5.03 -9.33
C PHE A 606 8.57 -5.75 -10.40
N LYS A 607 9.22 -6.69 -11.09
CA LYS A 607 8.64 -7.62 -12.07
C LYS A 607 9.29 -9.00 -11.92
N ILE A 608 8.55 -10.06 -12.23
CA ILE A 608 9.06 -11.41 -12.46
C ILE A 608 8.97 -11.69 -13.96
N VAL A 609 10.10 -12.00 -14.59
CA VAL A 609 10.21 -12.04 -16.06
C VAL A 609 10.84 -13.34 -16.55
N GLY A 610 10.31 -13.87 -17.65
CA GLY A 610 10.87 -15.01 -18.38
C GLY A 610 10.71 -16.35 -17.65
N GLU A 611 11.07 -17.43 -18.35
CA GLU A 611 10.92 -18.81 -17.85
C GLU A 611 11.76 -19.08 -16.58
N ASN A 612 12.92 -18.43 -16.47
CA ASN A 612 13.77 -18.49 -15.27
C ASN A 612 13.22 -17.68 -14.09
N ARG A 613 12.07 -17.02 -14.25
CA ARG A 613 11.40 -16.20 -13.22
C ARG A 613 12.34 -15.19 -12.57
N ASP A 614 13.04 -14.44 -13.42
CA ASP A 614 14.03 -13.46 -12.98
C ASP A 614 13.37 -12.28 -12.26
N LEU A 615 13.89 -11.92 -11.08
CA LEU A 615 13.50 -10.72 -10.35
C LEU A 615 14.14 -9.47 -10.98
N TYR A 616 13.30 -8.60 -11.53
CA TYR A 616 13.69 -7.27 -12.00
C TYR A 616 13.18 -6.18 -11.06
N ILE A 617 14.07 -5.28 -10.64
CA ILE A 617 13.69 -4.05 -9.92
C ILE A 617 13.73 -2.88 -10.90
N LYS A 618 12.58 -2.24 -11.12
CA LYS A 618 12.41 -1.21 -12.16
C LYS A 618 12.39 0.22 -11.62
N GLN A 619 12.11 0.39 -10.33
CA GLN A 619 12.07 1.71 -9.69
C GLN A 619 12.26 1.57 -8.18
N VAL A 620 12.86 2.59 -7.58
CA VAL A 620 12.91 2.79 -6.13
C VAL A 620 12.75 4.28 -5.82
N ARG A 621 12.04 4.59 -4.74
CA ARG A 621 11.88 5.95 -4.21
C ARG A 621 11.66 5.93 -2.69
N PRO A 622 11.87 7.05 -1.99
CA PRO A 622 11.48 7.16 -0.59
C PRO A 622 9.96 6.97 -0.44
N PHE A 623 9.55 6.29 0.63
CA PHE A 623 8.15 6.22 1.07
C PHE A 623 7.92 7.23 2.19
N ASN A 624 7.14 8.27 1.90
CA ASN A 624 6.78 9.30 2.86
C ASN A 624 5.45 8.93 3.54
N GLU A 625 5.42 9.00 4.87
CA GLU A 625 4.24 8.68 5.70
C GLU A 625 3.20 9.81 5.80
#